data_AF-A0A3Q2Y545-F1
#
_entry.id   AF-A0A3Q2Y545-F1
#
_cell.length_a   1.000
_cell.length_b   1.000
_cell.length_c   1.000
_cell.angle_alpha   90.00
_cell.angle_beta   90.00
_cell.angle_gamma   90.00
#
_symmetry.space_group_name_H-M   'P 1'
#
loop_
_entity.id
_entity.type
_entity.pdbx_description
1 polymer ?
#
loop_
_entity_poly.entity_id
_entity_poly.type
_entity_poly.pdbx_seq_one_letter_code
_entity_poly.pdbx_strand_id
1 'polypeptide(L)'
;MRGTLSFWQRVSIIGASRASLSPPTAGKLSVFLRRQSTRDSSSMDLSHMRKKYKGDEECFEESELTSLDPIKQFGTWFDEATKCPEIGEANAMCIATATKDGRPSARMVLLKGYNDNGFRFFTNYESRKGRELESNPHACLVFYWEPLNRQIRIEGEVERIPYQSSCEYFHSRPKSSQIGAVVSRQSMPVPNRAFLREKNAELEEKYKDTQVPMPDYWGGYVVKPHLIEFWQGQTNRLHDRIVFTKVATDAELGEHQRSGESCWAYQRLSP
;
A
#
# COMPACT_ATOMS: atom_id res chain seq x y z
N MET A 1 37.48 -35.90 28.10
CA MET A 1 37.96 -36.72 26.97
C MET A 1 36.87 -37.73 26.64
N ARG A 2 36.17 -37.56 25.52
CA ARG A 2 35.18 -38.51 24.98
C ARG A 2 35.77 -39.13 23.71
N GLY A 3 35.66 -40.45 23.56
CA GLY A 3 35.96 -41.20 22.33
C GLY A 3 34.99 -40.83 21.18
N THR A 4 35.04 -41.42 19.99
CA THR A 4 35.56 -42.72 19.55
C THR A 4 35.69 -42.74 18.02
N LEU A 5 36.45 -43.74 17.57
CA LEU A 5 36.95 -44.07 16.23
C LEU A 5 35.94 -44.11 15.05
N SER A 6 36.48 -43.74 13.89
CA SER A 6 36.05 -44.09 12.53
C SER A 6 36.47 -45.50 12.12
N PHE A 7 35.65 -46.21 11.34
CA PHE A 7 36.02 -47.47 10.68
C PHE A 7 35.87 -47.37 9.16
N TRP A 8 36.90 -47.86 8.47
CA TRP A 8 37.05 -47.95 7.02
C TRP A 8 36.40 -49.21 6.45
N GLN A 9 35.98 -49.19 5.17
CA GLN A 9 36.19 -50.33 4.28
C GLN A 9 36.27 -49.92 2.80
N ARG A 10 37.34 -50.42 2.15
CA ARG A 10 37.73 -50.33 0.73
C ARG A 10 37.11 -51.48 -0.08
N VAL A 11 37.15 -51.36 -1.42
CA VAL A 11 37.70 -52.31 -2.45
C VAL A 11 37.12 -51.84 -3.81
N SER A 12 37.84 -51.31 -4.81
CA SER A 12 38.98 -51.73 -5.66
C SER A 12 38.64 -52.55 -6.92
N ILE A 13 38.66 -51.84 -8.07
CA ILE A 13 39.34 -52.06 -9.40
C ILE A 13 39.14 -53.39 -10.18
N ILE A 14 38.84 -53.27 -11.49
CA ILE A 14 39.63 -53.72 -12.69
C ILE A 14 38.71 -54.04 -13.88
N GLY A 15 39.08 -53.58 -15.09
CA GLY A 15 38.71 -54.28 -16.33
C GLY A 15 38.61 -53.41 -17.58
N ALA A 16 39.70 -53.30 -18.34
CA ALA A 16 39.73 -52.70 -19.67
C ALA A 16 39.36 -53.72 -20.76
N SER A 17 38.72 -53.25 -21.85
CA SER A 17 38.76 -53.93 -23.16
C SER A 17 38.57 -52.93 -24.30
N ARG A 18 39.46 -53.00 -25.29
CA ARG A 18 39.44 -52.27 -26.56
C ARG A 18 38.78 -53.15 -27.63
N ALA A 19 37.97 -52.55 -28.51
CA ALA A 19 37.68 -53.08 -29.84
C ALA A 19 37.60 -51.93 -30.85
N SER A 20 38.01 -52.22 -32.09
CA SER A 20 38.42 -51.29 -33.14
C SER A 20 37.39 -51.08 -34.27
N LEU A 21 37.38 -49.85 -34.80
CA LEU A 21 37.19 -49.38 -36.19
C LEU A 21 35.87 -49.57 -36.96
N SER A 22 35.26 -48.43 -37.34
CA SER A 22 34.87 -48.04 -38.73
C SER A 22 34.58 -46.51 -38.78
N PRO A 23 34.92 -45.77 -39.86
CA PRO A 23 34.73 -44.31 -39.94
C PRO A 23 33.31 -43.90 -40.42
N PRO A 24 32.84 -42.67 -40.14
CA PRO A 24 31.55 -42.20 -40.63
C PRO A 24 31.67 -41.56 -42.02
N THR A 25 30.74 -41.88 -42.90
CA THR A 25 30.51 -41.16 -44.16
C THR A 25 29.92 -39.77 -43.90
N ALA A 26 30.53 -38.76 -44.52
CA ALA A 26 30.10 -37.37 -44.50
C ALA A 26 28.74 -37.17 -45.20
N GLY A 27 27.84 -36.43 -44.55
CA GLY A 27 26.51 -36.14 -45.08
C GLY A 27 25.78 -35.02 -44.34
N LYS A 28 26.18 -33.78 -44.65
CA LYS A 28 25.41 -32.52 -44.71
C LYS A 28 24.52 -32.05 -43.53
N LEU A 29 24.86 -30.82 -43.11
CA LEU A 29 24.06 -29.70 -42.56
C LEU A 29 22.53 -29.91 -42.58
N SER A 30 21.74 -29.54 -41.58
CA SER A 30 21.83 -28.36 -40.71
C SER A 30 21.11 -28.62 -39.38
N VAL A 31 21.77 -28.26 -38.29
CA VAL A 31 21.23 -28.31 -36.94
C VAL A 31 20.27 -27.13 -36.75
N PHE A 32 18.96 -27.35 -36.87
CA PHE A 32 17.98 -26.50 -36.19
C PHE A 32 17.90 -26.93 -34.74
N LEU A 33 18.88 -26.51 -33.93
CA LEU A 33 18.74 -26.48 -32.49
C LEU A 33 17.71 -25.40 -32.18
N ARG A 34 16.43 -25.80 -32.14
CA ARG A 34 15.40 -25.08 -31.42
C ARG A 34 15.92 -24.98 -29.99
N ARG A 35 16.53 -23.85 -29.61
CA ARG A 35 16.83 -23.52 -28.22
C ARG A 35 15.51 -23.65 -27.48
N GLN A 36 15.28 -24.80 -26.85
CA GLN A 36 14.34 -24.88 -25.75
C GLN A 36 14.86 -23.88 -24.74
N SER A 37 14.15 -22.76 -24.64
CA SER A 37 14.27 -21.84 -23.52
C SER A 37 14.26 -22.71 -22.27
N THR A 38 15.41 -22.76 -21.60
CA THR A 38 15.50 -23.23 -20.22
C THR A 38 14.61 -22.28 -19.44
N ARG A 39 13.36 -22.67 -19.21
CA ARG A 39 12.51 -22.00 -18.23
C ARG A 39 13.27 -22.07 -16.92
N ASP A 40 13.75 -20.92 -16.48
CA ASP A 40 14.27 -20.77 -15.14
C ASP A 40 13.13 -21.13 -14.18
N SER A 41 13.20 -22.30 -13.55
CA SER A 41 12.10 -22.84 -12.74
C SER A 41 11.89 -22.08 -11.44
N SER A 42 12.67 -21.02 -11.20
CA SER A 42 12.53 -20.06 -10.10
C SER A 42 11.75 -18.80 -10.46
N SER A 43 11.52 -18.49 -11.73
CA SER A 43 10.83 -17.24 -12.12
C SER A 43 9.38 -17.51 -12.53
N MET A 44 8.43 -17.01 -11.73
CA MET A 44 7.02 -16.98 -12.10
C MET A 44 6.76 -15.73 -12.97
N ASP A 45 6.39 -15.93 -14.23
CA ASP A 45 6.00 -14.85 -15.14
C ASP A 45 4.55 -14.44 -14.90
N LEU A 46 4.34 -13.18 -14.50
CA LEU A 46 3.04 -12.60 -14.19
C LEU A 46 2.55 -11.61 -15.27
N SER A 47 3.28 -11.46 -16.39
CA SER A 47 3.00 -10.47 -17.43
C SER A 47 1.60 -10.58 -18.04
N HIS A 48 1.03 -11.79 -18.07
CA HIS A 48 -0.29 -12.09 -18.61
C HIS A 48 -1.47 -11.70 -17.69
N MET A 49 -1.23 -11.33 -16.43
CA MET A 49 -2.31 -11.01 -15.47
C MET A 49 -2.94 -9.63 -15.72
N ARG A 50 -2.42 -8.83 -16.65
CA ARG A 50 -2.93 -7.49 -16.93
C ARG A 50 -4.33 -7.55 -17.56
N LYS A 51 -5.29 -6.90 -16.91
CA LYS A 51 -6.65 -6.68 -17.43
C LYS A 51 -6.66 -5.54 -18.46
N LYS A 52 -7.65 -5.54 -19.34
CA LYS A 52 -7.96 -4.38 -20.18
C LYS A 52 -8.62 -3.30 -19.32
N TYR A 53 -8.32 -2.03 -19.62
CA TYR A 53 -8.83 -0.86 -18.92
C TYR A 53 -9.79 -0.08 -19.85
N LYS A 54 -9.98 1.21 -19.59
CA LYS A 54 -10.70 2.13 -20.48
C LYS A 54 -9.99 2.31 -21.83
N GLY A 55 -10.76 2.70 -22.85
CA GLY A 55 -10.26 3.04 -24.18
C GLY A 55 -9.87 4.52 -24.29
N ASP A 56 -9.20 4.89 -25.39
CA ASP A 56 -8.75 6.27 -25.64
C ASP A 56 -9.92 7.28 -25.68
N GLU A 57 -11.10 6.83 -26.09
CA GLU A 57 -12.35 7.63 -26.12
C GLU A 57 -12.92 7.93 -24.71
N GLU A 58 -12.37 7.30 -23.66
CA GLU A 58 -12.76 7.51 -22.26
C GLU A 58 -11.59 8.10 -21.44
N CYS A 59 -10.77 8.94 -22.08
CA CYS A 59 -9.66 9.66 -21.48
C CYS A 59 -10.11 10.53 -20.30
N PHE A 60 -9.33 10.54 -19.21
CA PHE A 60 -9.55 11.48 -18.11
C PHE A 60 -8.75 12.75 -18.36
N GLU A 61 -9.38 13.70 -19.04
CA GLU A 61 -8.81 15.00 -19.41
C GLU A 61 -9.03 16.06 -18.33
N GLU A 62 -8.33 17.20 -18.45
CA GLU A 62 -8.49 18.33 -17.54
C GLU A 62 -9.91 18.91 -17.57
N SER A 63 -10.64 18.77 -18.69
CA SER A 63 -12.04 19.15 -18.80
C SER A 63 -13.00 18.21 -18.06
N GLU A 64 -12.55 16.99 -17.76
CA GLU A 64 -13.33 15.97 -17.02
C GLU A 64 -13.16 16.12 -15.49
N LEU A 65 -12.32 17.06 -15.03
CA LEU A 65 -12.27 17.43 -13.62
C LEU A 65 -13.60 18.05 -13.21
N THR A 66 -14.23 17.48 -12.19
CA THR A 66 -15.48 18.01 -11.61
C THR A 66 -15.22 19.22 -10.71
N SER A 67 -13.99 19.43 -10.27
CA SER A 67 -13.55 20.63 -9.54
C SER A 67 -12.06 20.86 -9.69
N LEU A 68 -11.65 22.13 -9.61
CA LEU A 68 -10.25 22.53 -9.54
C LEU A 68 -9.76 22.64 -8.08
N ASP A 69 -10.59 22.28 -7.11
CA ASP A 69 -10.20 21.91 -5.75
C ASP A 69 -10.01 20.38 -5.68
N PRO A 70 -8.78 19.90 -5.45
CA PRO A 70 -8.51 18.46 -5.45
C PRO A 70 -9.21 17.71 -4.31
N ILE A 71 -9.60 18.37 -3.21
CA ILE A 71 -10.35 17.71 -2.14
C ILE A 71 -11.79 17.44 -2.60
N LYS A 72 -12.39 18.37 -3.35
CA LYS A 72 -13.72 18.16 -3.96
C LYS A 72 -13.66 17.12 -5.07
N GLN A 73 -12.63 17.14 -5.92
CA GLN A 73 -12.40 16.11 -6.94
C GLN A 73 -12.25 14.71 -6.31
N PHE A 74 -11.50 14.60 -5.21
CA PHE A 74 -11.44 13.37 -4.41
C PHE A 74 -12.84 12.94 -3.96
N GLY A 75 -13.66 13.88 -3.46
CA GLY A 75 -15.02 13.61 -3.02
C GLY A 75 -15.90 13.01 -4.12
N THR A 76 -15.82 13.52 -5.35
CA THR A 76 -16.52 12.94 -6.51
C THR A 76 -16.10 11.49 -6.76
N TRP A 77 -14.79 11.24 -6.90
CA TRP A 77 -14.32 9.88 -7.18
C TRP A 77 -14.58 8.91 -6.02
N PHE A 78 -14.53 9.40 -4.78
CA PHE A 78 -14.84 8.62 -3.60
C PHE A 78 -16.32 8.22 -3.58
N ASP A 79 -17.24 9.12 -3.94
CA ASP A 79 -18.67 8.82 -4.06
C ASP A 79 -18.96 7.82 -5.19
N GLU A 80 -18.25 7.88 -6.31
CA GLU A 80 -18.33 6.84 -7.33
C GLU A 80 -17.83 5.48 -6.81
N ALA A 81 -16.74 5.48 -6.04
CA ALA A 81 -16.19 4.26 -5.47
C ALA A 81 -17.12 3.62 -4.41
N THR A 82 -17.86 4.41 -3.62
CA THR A 82 -18.81 3.87 -2.63
C THR A 82 -20.06 3.28 -3.28
N LYS A 83 -20.41 3.73 -4.49
CA LYS A 83 -21.54 3.22 -5.28
C LYS A 83 -21.21 1.99 -6.11
N CYS A 84 -19.92 1.67 -6.28
CA CYS A 84 -19.46 0.51 -7.04
C CYS A 84 -19.63 -0.78 -6.20
N PRO A 85 -20.47 -1.75 -6.62
CA PRO A 85 -20.78 -2.94 -5.83
C PRO A 85 -19.58 -3.89 -5.66
N GLU A 86 -18.58 -3.81 -6.53
CA GLU A 86 -17.35 -4.62 -6.47
C GLU A 86 -16.32 -4.07 -5.47
N ILE A 87 -16.51 -2.85 -4.95
CA ILE A 87 -15.62 -2.23 -3.97
C ILE A 87 -16.16 -2.44 -2.57
N GLY A 88 -15.49 -3.31 -1.79
CA GLY A 88 -15.90 -3.61 -0.42
C GLY A 88 -15.72 -2.46 0.56
N GLU A 89 -14.53 -1.86 0.61
CA GLU A 89 -14.20 -0.74 1.51
C GLU A 89 -13.58 0.41 0.70
N ALA A 90 -14.40 1.30 0.14
CA ALA A 90 -13.92 2.43 -0.66
C ALA A 90 -12.95 3.36 0.10
N ASN A 91 -13.10 3.42 1.43
CA ASN A 91 -12.24 4.18 2.35
C ASN A 91 -10.98 3.44 2.81
N ALA A 92 -10.73 2.22 2.33
CA ALA A 92 -9.47 1.55 2.56
C ALA A 92 -8.35 2.26 1.79
N MET A 93 -7.28 2.61 2.50
CA MET A 93 -6.12 3.27 1.94
C MET A 93 -4.83 2.63 2.46
N CYS A 94 -3.82 2.55 1.61
CA CYS A 94 -2.46 2.29 2.05
C CYS A 94 -1.88 3.60 2.58
N ILE A 95 -1.31 3.57 3.79
CA ILE A 95 -0.51 4.68 4.31
C ILE A 95 0.95 4.26 4.38
N ALA A 96 1.82 5.01 3.72
CA ALA A 96 3.27 4.90 3.80
C ALA A 96 3.83 6.00 4.71
N THR A 97 4.72 5.60 5.61
CA THR A 97 5.47 6.46 6.53
C THR A 97 6.93 6.04 6.50
N ALA A 98 7.83 6.83 7.07
CA ALA A 98 9.24 6.48 7.13
C ALA A 98 9.89 6.96 8.42
N THR A 99 10.94 6.27 8.84
CA THR A 99 11.85 6.76 9.87
C THR A 99 12.63 7.99 9.37
N LYS A 100 13.23 8.77 10.29
CA LYS A 100 14.07 9.94 9.94
C LYS A 100 15.27 9.60 9.04
N ASP A 101 15.79 8.37 9.08
CA ASP A 101 16.85 7.89 8.20
C ASP A 101 16.34 7.36 6.84
N GLY A 102 15.06 7.59 6.52
CA GLY A 102 14.50 7.30 5.20
C GLY A 102 14.13 5.83 4.99
N ARG A 103 13.84 5.05 6.04
CA ARG A 103 13.38 3.65 5.91
C ARG A 103 11.85 3.61 5.84
N PRO A 104 11.26 3.32 4.67
CA PRO A 104 9.81 3.34 4.53
C PRO A 104 9.15 2.13 5.19
N SER A 105 7.89 2.31 5.58
CA SER A 105 6.98 1.24 5.95
C SER A 105 5.56 1.58 5.53
N ALA A 106 4.79 0.57 5.13
CA ALA A 106 3.44 0.75 4.60
C ALA A 106 2.47 -0.28 5.18
N ARG A 107 1.18 0.09 5.26
CA ARG A 107 0.08 -0.80 5.71
C ARG A 107 -1.28 -0.22 5.29
N MET A 108 -2.31 -1.05 5.30
CA MET A 108 -3.69 -0.60 5.12
C MET A 108 -4.24 0.03 6.40
N VAL A 109 -5.00 1.12 6.23
CA VAL A 109 -5.84 1.77 7.25
C VAL A 109 -7.14 2.22 6.59
N LEU A 110 -8.11 2.64 7.40
CA LEU A 110 -9.37 3.19 6.89
C LEU A 110 -9.37 4.70 7.08
N LEU A 111 -9.70 5.44 6.02
CA LEU A 111 -10.06 6.85 6.10
C LEU A 111 -11.36 6.99 6.92
N LYS A 112 -11.35 7.90 7.88
CA LYS A 112 -12.46 8.15 8.82
C LYS A 112 -13.07 9.55 8.71
N GLY A 113 -12.64 10.32 7.72
CA GLY A 113 -13.20 11.62 7.38
C GLY A 113 -12.18 12.41 6.57
N TYR A 114 -12.67 13.34 5.76
CA TYR A 114 -11.85 14.30 5.03
C TYR A 114 -12.63 15.60 4.89
N ASN A 115 -11.91 16.72 4.84
CA ASN A 115 -12.43 18.06 4.57
C ASN A 115 -11.25 18.94 4.13
N ASP A 116 -11.46 20.26 4.07
CA ASP A 116 -10.43 21.23 3.68
C ASP A 116 -9.17 21.19 4.54
N ASN A 117 -9.25 20.66 5.78
CA ASN A 117 -8.10 20.47 6.67
C ASN A 117 -7.31 19.18 6.40
N GLY A 118 -7.80 18.29 5.53
CA GLY A 118 -7.09 17.07 5.11
C GLY A 118 -7.78 15.76 5.46
N PHE A 119 -7.00 14.68 5.47
CA PHE A 119 -7.48 13.29 5.48
C PHE A 119 -7.23 12.63 6.85
N ARG A 120 -8.31 12.22 7.53
CA ARG A 120 -8.26 11.75 8.91
C ARG A 120 -8.29 10.23 9.03
N PHE A 121 -7.42 9.69 9.87
CA PHE A 121 -7.43 8.28 10.26
C PHE A 121 -7.08 8.13 11.74
N PHE A 122 -7.38 6.95 12.32
CA PHE A 122 -7.16 6.69 13.74
C PHE A 122 -6.24 5.49 13.95
N THR A 123 -5.40 5.56 14.96
CA THR A 123 -4.42 4.51 15.23
C THR A 123 -3.93 4.53 16.68
N ASN A 124 -3.01 3.62 17.00
CA ASN A 124 -2.27 3.63 18.24
C ASN A 124 -0.93 4.38 18.01
N TYR A 125 -0.68 5.44 18.77
CA TYR A 125 0.51 6.30 18.71
C TYR A 125 1.82 5.54 19.01
N GLU A 126 1.76 4.47 19.80
CA GLU A 126 2.92 3.60 20.08
C GLU A 126 3.19 2.57 18.99
N SER A 127 2.29 2.42 18.01
CA SER A 127 2.51 1.52 16.87
C SER A 127 3.71 1.94 16.03
N ARG A 128 4.22 1.05 15.17
CA ARG A 128 5.32 1.40 14.25
C ARG A 128 5.05 2.69 13.47
N LYS A 129 3.84 2.82 12.89
CA LYS A 129 3.45 4.01 12.13
C LYS A 129 3.33 5.25 13.01
N GLY A 130 2.81 5.10 14.23
CA GLY A 130 2.67 6.21 15.18
C GLY A 130 4.05 6.76 15.53
N ARG A 131 4.97 5.89 15.95
CA ARG A 131 6.37 6.28 16.24
C ARG A 131 7.08 6.91 15.04
N GLU A 132 6.88 6.39 13.84
CA GLU A 132 7.41 6.99 12.61
C GLU A 132 6.86 8.41 12.43
N LEU A 133 5.53 8.61 12.51
CA LEU A 133 4.86 9.90 12.35
C LEU A 133 5.23 10.94 13.43
N GLU A 134 5.43 10.51 14.68
CA GLU A 134 5.89 11.40 15.75
C GLU A 134 7.32 11.90 15.50
N SER A 135 8.16 11.06 14.89
CA SER A 135 9.54 11.44 14.58
C SER A 135 9.66 12.17 13.24
N ASN A 136 8.83 11.83 12.27
CA ASN A 136 8.90 12.27 10.88
C ASN A 136 7.46 12.48 10.38
N PRO A 137 6.90 13.69 10.55
CA PRO A 137 5.47 13.96 10.37
C PRO A 137 5.09 14.11 8.89
N HIS A 138 5.49 13.15 8.05
CA HIS A 138 5.16 13.10 6.64
C HIS A 138 4.56 11.73 6.29
N ALA A 139 3.54 11.72 5.45
CA ALA A 139 2.92 10.49 4.97
C ALA A 139 2.50 10.60 3.51
N CYS A 140 2.44 9.42 2.86
CA CYS A 140 1.78 9.23 1.58
C CYS A 140 0.58 8.29 1.76
N LEU A 141 -0.58 8.67 1.22
CA LEU A 141 -1.78 7.85 1.17
C LEU A 141 -1.99 7.39 -0.27
N VAL A 142 -2.41 6.14 -0.44
CA VAL A 142 -2.81 5.57 -1.73
C VAL A 142 -4.16 4.91 -1.61
N PHE A 143 -5.11 5.39 -2.41
CA PHE A 143 -6.37 4.70 -2.70
C PHE A 143 -6.21 3.98 -4.03
N TYR A 144 -6.67 2.74 -4.10
CA TYR A 144 -6.69 1.98 -5.34
C TYR A 144 -8.03 1.25 -5.47
N TRP A 145 -8.82 1.69 -6.44
CA TRP A 145 -10.13 1.12 -6.74
C TRP A 145 -10.01 0.33 -8.04
N GLU A 146 -9.63 -0.93 -7.90
CA GLU A 146 -9.38 -1.83 -9.03
C GLU A 146 -10.56 -1.90 -10.02
N PRO A 147 -11.83 -2.03 -9.58
CA PRO A 147 -12.97 -2.09 -10.51
C PRO A 147 -13.12 -0.84 -11.38
N LEU A 148 -12.71 0.33 -10.87
CA LEU A 148 -12.78 1.61 -11.59
C LEU A 148 -11.49 1.92 -12.34
N ASN A 149 -10.44 1.13 -12.15
CA ASN A 149 -9.09 1.38 -12.66
C ASN A 149 -8.58 2.77 -12.26
N ARG A 150 -8.83 3.16 -11.01
CA ARG A 150 -8.44 4.47 -10.48
C ARG A 150 -7.50 4.35 -9.31
N GLN A 151 -6.58 5.29 -9.24
CA GLN A 151 -5.70 5.49 -8.10
C GLN A 151 -5.71 6.96 -7.70
N ILE A 152 -5.67 7.20 -6.39
CA ILE A 152 -5.40 8.53 -5.84
C ILE A 152 -4.17 8.43 -4.96
N ARG A 153 -3.20 9.31 -5.17
CA ARG A 153 -2.05 9.50 -4.26
C ARG A 153 -2.19 10.83 -3.55
N ILE A 154 -1.90 10.85 -2.25
CA ILE A 154 -1.96 12.06 -1.44
C ILE A 154 -0.67 12.13 -0.62
N GLU A 155 0.06 13.23 -0.71
CA GLU A 155 1.27 13.48 0.08
C GLU A 155 1.06 14.71 0.94
N GLY A 156 1.47 14.62 2.20
CA GLY A 156 1.16 15.63 3.19
C GLY A 156 1.95 15.54 4.47
N GLU A 157 1.94 16.66 5.19
CA GLU A 157 2.34 16.73 6.59
C GLU A 157 1.26 16.10 7.47
N VAL A 158 1.66 15.54 8.61
CA VAL A 158 0.77 14.82 9.52
C VAL A 158 0.75 15.48 10.88
N GLU A 159 -0.45 15.75 11.37
CA GLU A 159 -0.67 16.30 12.71
C GLU A 159 -1.60 15.40 13.51
N ARG A 160 -1.39 15.33 14.83
CA ARG A 160 -2.38 14.74 15.73
C ARG A 160 -3.62 15.62 15.75
N ILE A 161 -4.79 15.00 15.74
CA ILE A 161 -6.04 15.73 15.97
C ILE A 161 -6.19 16.06 17.46
N PRO A 162 -7.03 17.05 17.83
CA PRO A 162 -7.29 17.35 19.24
C PRO A 162 -7.74 16.11 20.04
N TYR A 163 -7.29 16.00 21.28
CA TYR A 163 -7.64 14.88 22.17
C TYR A 163 -9.16 14.68 22.27
N GLN A 164 -9.91 15.77 22.42
CA GLN A 164 -11.36 15.76 22.49
C GLN A 164 -12.00 15.13 21.24
N SER A 165 -11.53 15.46 20.05
CA SER A 165 -11.99 14.85 18.80
C SER A 165 -11.64 13.35 18.72
N SER A 166 -10.53 12.94 19.33
CA SER A 166 -10.19 11.52 19.46
C SER A 166 -11.14 10.79 20.41
N CYS A 167 -11.47 11.39 21.56
CA CYS A 167 -12.44 10.83 22.51
C CYS A 167 -13.83 10.66 21.90
N GLU A 168 -14.33 11.70 21.22
CA GLU A 168 -15.63 11.68 20.55
C GLU A 168 -15.71 10.56 19.51
N TYR A 169 -14.67 10.43 18.68
CA TYR A 169 -14.60 9.34 17.72
C TYR A 169 -14.40 7.97 18.39
N PHE A 170 -13.61 7.86 19.46
CA PHE A 170 -13.44 6.60 20.19
C PHE A 170 -14.78 6.07 20.71
N HIS A 171 -15.56 6.94 21.36
CA HIS A 171 -16.83 6.56 21.98
C HIS A 171 -17.98 6.37 20.98
N SER A 172 -17.88 6.88 19.75
CA SER A 172 -18.86 6.58 18.69
C SER A 172 -18.68 5.19 18.06
N ARG A 173 -17.52 4.55 18.27
CA ARG A 173 -17.24 3.19 17.76
C ARG A 173 -18.02 2.13 18.55
N PRO A 174 -18.34 0.97 17.95
CA PRO A 174 -18.89 -0.16 18.69
C PRO A 174 -18.04 -0.52 19.91
N LYS A 175 -18.67 -0.94 21.00
CA LYS A 175 -17.99 -1.26 22.28
C LYS A 175 -16.88 -2.29 22.11
N SER A 176 -17.08 -3.31 21.28
CA SER A 176 -16.06 -4.31 20.92
C SER A 176 -14.83 -3.69 20.23
N SER A 177 -15.04 -2.66 19.40
CA SER A 177 -13.97 -1.89 18.75
C SER A 177 -13.19 -1.01 19.73
N GLN A 178 -13.87 -0.46 20.74
CA GLN A 178 -13.23 0.27 21.84
C GLN A 178 -12.36 -0.69 22.67
N ILE A 179 -12.93 -1.83 23.09
CA ILE A 179 -12.21 -2.86 23.85
C ILE A 179 -11.00 -3.38 23.06
N GLY A 180 -11.15 -3.70 21.77
CA GLY A 180 -10.03 -4.17 20.95
C GLY A 180 -8.86 -3.18 20.87
N ALA A 181 -9.13 -1.88 20.94
CA ALA A 181 -8.07 -0.85 21.01
C ALA A 181 -7.35 -0.82 22.37
N VAL A 182 -8.02 -1.21 23.46
CA VAL A 182 -7.41 -1.36 24.79
C VAL A 182 -6.59 -2.66 24.88
N VAL A 183 -7.13 -3.78 24.36
CA VAL A 183 -6.47 -5.10 24.37
C VAL A 183 -5.12 -5.06 23.66
N SER A 184 -5.07 -4.37 22.50
CA SER A 184 -3.91 -4.42 21.61
C SER A 184 -3.01 -3.19 21.78
N ARG A 185 -1.87 -3.37 22.46
CA ARG A 185 -0.69 -2.52 22.26
C ARG A 185 -0.13 -2.77 20.85
N GLN A 186 -0.72 -2.09 19.88
CA GLN A 186 -0.57 -2.40 18.46
C GLN A 186 0.91 -2.45 18.03
N SER A 187 1.32 -3.53 17.36
CA SER A 187 2.70 -3.78 16.90
C SER A 187 3.70 -4.22 17.97
N MET A 188 3.26 -4.49 19.20
CA MET A 188 4.11 -5.11 20.22
C MET A 188 4.04 -6.64 20.15
N PRO A 189 5.14 -7.37 20.42
CA PRO A 189 5.12 -8.83 20.49
C PRO A 189 4.15 -9.34 21.56
N VAL A 190 3.41 -10.40 21.23
CA VAL A 190 2.55 -11.16 22.16
C VAL A 190 2.87 -12.64 22.03
N PRO A 191 2.68 -13.45 23.08
CA PRO A 191 3.10 -14.85 23.05
C PRO A 191 2.34 -15.69 22.02
N ASN A 192 1.04 -15.44 21.85
CA ASN A 192 0.18 -16.17 20.91
C ASN A 192 -1.19 -15.49 20.76
N ARG A 193 -2.06 -16.08 19.94
CA ARG A 193 -3.45 -15.63 19.73
C ARG A 193 -4.35 -15.83 20.96
N ALA A 194 -4.10 -16.86 21.78
CA ALA A 194 -4.92 -17.14 22.96
C ALA A 194 -4.83 -16.01 23.98
N PHE A 195 -3.62 -15.47 24.19
CA PHE A 195 -3.38 -14.29 25.02
C PHE A 195 -4.28 -13.10 24.65
N LEU A 196 -4.44 -12.81 23.36
CA LEU A 196 -5.31 -11.71 22.91
C LEU A 196 -6.79 -12.00 23.18
N ARG A 197 -7.23 -13.25 23.03
CA ARG A 197 -8.62 -13.67 23.31
C ARG A 197 -8.95 -13.58 24.79
N GLU A 198 -8.04 -14.06 25.64
CA GLU A 198 -8.17 -13.99 27.10
C GLU A 198 -8.25 -12.53 27.56
N LYS A 199 -7.33 -11.66 27.11
CA LYS A 199 -7.38 -10.23 27.44
C LYS A 199 -8.61 -9.53 26.92
N ASN A 200 -9.12 -9.91 25.75
CA ASN A 200 -10.38 -9.37 25.24
C ASN A 200 -11.56 -9.75 26.14
N ALA A 201 -11.69 -11.03 26.51
CA ALA A 201 -12.76 -11.51 27.39
C ALA A 201 -12.69 -10.87 28.80
N GLU A 202 -11.49 -10.73 29.38
CA GLU A 202 -11.28 -10.02 30.65
C GLU A 202 -11.81 -8.58 30.58
N LEU A 203 -11.53 -7.86 29.49
CA LEU A 203 -11.96 -6.47 29.31
C LEU A 203 -13.43 -6.33 28.92
N GLU A 204 -14.00 -7.30 28.20
CA GLU A 204 -15.44 -7.38 27.93
C GLU A 204 -16.23 -7.50 29.23
N GLU A 205 -15.80 -8.37 30.15
CA GLU A 205 -16.45 -8.50 31.45
C GLU A 205 -16.21 -7.26 32.32
N LYS A 206 -14.96 -6.77 32.41
CA LYS A 206 -14.63 -5.56 33.18
C LYS A 206 -15.46 -4.34 32.75
N TYR A 207 -15.65 -4.16 31.45
CA TYR A 207 -16.36 -3.01 30.90
C TYR A 207 -17.80 -3.31 30.54
N LYS A 208 -18.39 -4.44 30.93
CA LYS A 208 -19.73 -4.86 30.51
C LYS A 208 -20.79 -3.76 30.71
N ASP A 209 -20.84 -3.20 31.91
CA ASP A 209 -21.82 -2.17 32.32
C ASP A 209 -21.19 -0.78 32.51
N THR A 210 -19.92 -0.61 32.12
CA THR A 210 -19.19 0.66 32.24
C THR A 210 -18.69 1.15 30.89
N GLN A 211 -18.31 2.43 30.83
CA GLN A 211 -17.70 3.02 29.66
C GLN A 211 -16.23 2.59 29.56
N VAL A 212 -15.78 2.25 28.35
CA VAL A 212 -14.37 1.95 28.09
C VAL A 212 -13.62 3.29 28.00
N PRO A 213 -12.64 3.59 28.87
CA PRO A 213 -11.85 4.80 28.73
C PRO A 213 -10.98 4.73 27.47
N MET A 214 -10.83 5.83 26.74
CA MET A 214 -9.89 5.91 25.63
C MET A 214 -8.46 5.84 26.18
N PRO A 215 -7.59 4.93 25.70
CA PRO A 215 -6.20 4.90 26.13
C PRO A 215 -5.42 6.13 25.64
N ASP A 216 -4.48 6.64 26.44
CA ASP A 216 -3.63 7.80 26.10
C ASP A 216 -2.77 7.58 24.83
N TYR A 217 -2.47 6.32 24.52
CA TYR A 217 -1.74 5.91 23.33
C TYR A 217 -2.63 5.75 22.08
N TRP A 218 -3.91 6.12 22.14
CA TRP A 218 -4.84 5.99 21.02
C TRP A 218 -5.38 7.36 20.59
N GLY A 219 -5.52 7.56 19.28
CA GLY A 219 -6.21 8.73 18.75
C GLY A 219 -6.05 8.90 17.24
N GLY A 220 -6.33 10.10 16.77
CA GLY A 220 -6.38 10.41 15.34
C GLY A 220 -5.20 11.24 14.84
N TYR A 221 -4.89 11.05 13.57
CA TYR A 221 -4.05 11.94 12.79
C TYR A 221 -4.85 12.53 11.64
N VAL A 222 -4.43 13.70 11.17
CA VAL A 222 -4.86 14.30 9.91
C VAL A 222 -3.65 14.50 9.00
N VAL A 223 -3.77 14.07 7.75
CA VAL A 223 -2.78 14.33 6.68
C VAL A 223 -3.22 15.59 5.94
N LYS A 224 -2.44 16.66 6.07
CA LYS A 224 -2.64 17.93 5.36
C LYS A 224 -2.00 17.85 3.99
N PRO A 225 -2.77 17.78 2.90
CA PRO A 225 -2.22 17.51 1.58
C PRO A 225 -1.46 18.72 1.04
N HIS A 226 -0.24 18.49 0.56
CA HIS A 226 0.47 19.43 -0.33
C HIS A 226 0.52 18.93 -1.78
N LEU A 227 0.20 17.65 -2.02
CA LEU A 227 0.09 17.06 -3.34
C LEU A 227 -1.04 16.03 -3.37
N ILE A 228 -1.86 16.07 -4.43
CA ILE A 228 -2.88 15.06 -4.73
C ILE A 228 -2.78 14.68 -6.21
N GLU A 229 -2.56 13.41 -6.52
CA GLU A 229 -2.54 12.88 -7.88
C GLU A 229 -3.77 12.02 -8.15
N PHE A 230 -4.43 12.28 -9.27
CA PHE A 230 -5.50 11.47 -9.82
C PHE A 230 -4.97 10.68 -11.01
N TRP A 231 -5.07 9.35 -10.90
CA TRP A 231 -4.62 8.42 -11.93
C TRP A 231 -5.81 7.62 -12.47
N GLN A 232 -5.97 7.57 -13.79
CA GLN A 232 -6.96 6.76 -14.49
C GLN A 232 -6.26 5.78 -15.45
N GLY A 233 -6.56 4.50 -15.30
CA GLY A 233 -6.02 3.43 -16.11
C GLY A 233 -6.56 3.45 -17.54
N GLN A 234 -5.67 3.28 -18.52
CA GLN A 234 -5.94 3.28 -19.95
C GLN A 234 -5.34 2.04 -20.61
N THR A 235 -6.06 1.46 -21.57
CA THR A 235 -5.69 0.18 -22.21
C THR A 235 -4.41 0.30 -23.03
N ASN A 236 -4.19 1.44 -23.69
CA ASN A 236 -3.02 1.74 -24.51
C ASN A 236 -1.75 2.08 -23.70
N ARG A 237 -1.83 2.06 -22.35
CA ARG A 237 -0.74 2.40 -21.40
C ARG A 237 -0.44 3.89 -21.28
N LEU A 238 -1.14 4.75 -22.01
CA LEU A 238 -1.08 6.19 -21.85
C LEU A 238 -1.99 6.60 -20.70
N HIS A 239 -1.58 6.25 -19.47
CA HIS A 239 -2.36 6.52 -18.27
C HIS A 239 -2.53 8.03 -18.03
N ASP A 240 -3.73 8.42 -17.66
CA ASP A 240 -4.02 9.81 -17.32
C ASP A 240 -3.56 10.10 -15.90
N ARG A 241 -2.76 11.16 -15.77
CA ARG A 241 -2.19 11.59 -14.49
C ARG A 241 -2.32 13.09 -14.37
N ILE A 242 -3.28 13.53 -13.56
CA ILE A 242 -3.44 14.94 -13.21
C ILE A 242 -3.01 15.10 -11.76
N VAL A 243 -1.96 15.90 -11.55
CA VAL A 243 -1.42 16.18 -10.22
C VAL A 243 -1.73 17.60 -9.82
N PHE A 244 -2.22 17.76 -8.59
CA PHE A 244 -2.40 19.03 -7.91
C PHE A 244 -1.30 19.21 -6.87
N THR A 245 -0.72 20.40 -6.81
CA THR A 245 0.30 20.79 -5.82
C THR A 245 -0.07 22.11 -5.17
N LYS A 246 0.12 22.23 -3.86
CA LYS A 246 -0.03 23.52 -3.16
C LYS A 246 1.03 24.50 -3.65
N VAL A 247 0.61 25.72 -3.95
CA VAL A 247 1.48 26.82 -4.36
C VAL A 247 1.28 28.01 -3.43
N ALA A 248 2.29 28.87 -3.31
CA ALA A 248 2.11 30.15 -2.63
C ALA A 248 1.17 31.05 -3.44
N THR A 249 0.46 31.98 -2.78
CA THR A 249 -0.56 32.85 -3.38
C THR A 249 -0.07 33.64 -4.59
N ASP A 250 1.22 33.98 -4.64
CA ASP A 250 1.85 34.77 -5.71
C ASP A 250 2.97 34.01 -6.44
N ALA A 251 2.96 32.68 -6.39
CA ALA A 251 3.97 31.89 -7.09
C ALA A 251 3.76 31.96 -8.62
N GLU A 252 4.83 32.21 -9.36
CA GLU A 252 4.83 32.02 -10.81
C GLU A 252 4.68 30.53 -11.13
N LEU A 253 3.66 30.20 -11.93
CA LEU A 253 3.40 28.82 -12.34
C LEU A 253 4.37 28.39 -13.45
N GLY A 254 4.76 27.12 -13.43
CA GLY A 254 5.56 26.53 -14.50
C GLY A 254 4.82 26.50 -15.84
N GLU A 255 5.56 26.28 -16.93
CA GLU A 255 5.06 26.32 -18.32
C GLU A 255 3.79 25.47 -18.56
N HIS A 256 3.69 24.32 -17.90
CA HIS A 256 2.57 23.38 -18.06
C HIS A 256 1.61 23.35 -16.87
N GLN A 257 1.80 24.25 -15.90
CA GLN A 257 0.92 24.37 -14.74
C GLN A 257 -0.25 25.29 -15.04
N ARG A 258 -1.39 24.95 -14.45
CA ARG A 258 -2.63 25.74 -14.52
C ARG A 258 -3.08 26.04 -13.10
N SER A 259 -3.70 27.21 -12.90
CA SER A 259 -4.24 27.60 -11.60
C SER A 259 -5.44 26.73 -11.24
N GLY A 260 -5.47 26.24 -10.00
CA GLY A 260 -6.62 25.61 -9.37
C GLY A 260 -7.30 26.51 -8.33
N GLU A 261 -8.26 25.97 -7.58
CA GLU A 261 -8.91 26.67 -6.47
C GLU A 261 -7.97 26.73 -5.24
N SER A 262 -8.21 27.65 -4.30
CA SER A 262 -7.65 27.61 -2.93
C SER A 262 -6.11 27.36 -2.83
N CYS A 263 -5.32 28.10 -3.62
CA CYS A 263 -3.85 27.99 -3.68
C CYS A 263 -3.33 26.62 -4.16
N TRP A 264 -4.07 25.97 -5.06
CA TRP A 264 -3.61 24.80 -5.80
C TRP A 264 -3.19 25.21 -7.21
N ALA A 265 -2.19 24.51 -7.75
CA ALA A 265 -1.94 24.45 -9.18
C ALA A 265 -2.02 22.99 -9.62
N TYR A 266 -2.30 22.75 -10.89
CA TYR A 266 -2.35 21.40 -11.43
C TYR A 266 -1.68 21.28 -12.79
N GLN A 267 -1.23 20.08 -13.12
CA GLN A 267 -0.59 19.75 -14.38
C GLN A 267 -0.77 18.28 -14.72
N ARG A 268 -0.59 17.95 -16.00
CA ARG A 268 -0.51 16.56 -16.46
C ARG A 268 0.90 16.02 -16.27
N LEU A 269 1.00 14.76 -15.90
CA LEU A 269 2.26 14.00 -15.88
C LEU A 269 2.23 12.90 -16.95
N SER A 270 3.40 12.56 -17.49
CA SER A 270 3.54 11.36 -18.31
C SER A 270 3.27 10.10 -17.48
N PRO A 271 2.68 9.04 -18.06
CA PRO A 271 2.46 7.76 -17.38
C PRO A 271 3.76 7.06 -16.96
#